data_AF-A0A522XPX3-F1
#
_entry.id   AF-A0A522XPX3-F1
#
_cell.length_a   1.000
_cell.length_b   1.000
_cell.length_c   1.000
_cell.angle_alpha   90.00
_cell.angle_beta   90.00
_cell.angle_gamma   90.00
#
_symmetry.space_group_name_H-M   'P 1'
#
loop_
_entity.id
_entity.type
_entity.pdbx_description
1 polymer ?
#
loop_
_entity_poly.entity_id
_entity_poly.type
_entity_poly.pdbx_seq_one_letter_code
_entity_poly.pdbx_strand_id
1 'polypeptide(L)'
;MNKAISSALIAIILITSITVMPSFAHPEHKTGKHLNSKQCGADDAKKIIQVTQKVLNSVDSGVAGNNWAQDDYVRHIQVWQLSDGSFCAVLKYEGHFVTFAGPSPAGTSTVNAGVRGTFDGGYVTTNFTGTLAPTVPTHGSIGSFDYQCDVSGNCPGFVNWIDLYFSDTDGFDLTWWGWKYHAGKHGSWVNSIDGNFGDIT
;
A
#
# COMPACT_ATOMS: atom_id res chain seq x y z
N MET A 1 41.46 -75.57 5.40
CA MET A 1 41.91 -74.43 6.23
C MET A 1 41.94 -73.20 5.32
N ASN A 2 40.86 -72.40 5.30
CA ASN A 2 40.68 -71.16 6.07
C ASN A 2 41.66 -70.07 5.60
N LYS A 3 41.29 -68.89 5.08
CA LYS A 3 40.12 -68.04 5.36
C LYS A 3 39.88 -67.04 4.23
N ALA A 4 38.62 -66.62 4.13
CA ALA A 4 38.05 -65.69 3.17
C ALA A 4 38.51 -64.23 3.34
N ILE A 5 38.42 -63.50 2.23
CA ILE A 5 38.49 -62.04 2.08
C ILE A 5 37.25 -61.43 2.73
N SER A 6 37.40 -60.40 3.57
CA SER A 6 36.27 -59.59 4.05
C SER A 6 36.61 -58.11 4.00
N SER A 7 35.79 -57.39 3.23
CA SER A 7 35.74 -55.94 3.05
C SER A 7 35.28 -55.21 4.32
N ALA A 8 35.71 -53.96 4.50
CA ALA A 8 34.94 -52.96 5.25
C ALA A 8 35.27 -51.56 4.72
N LEU A 9 34.44 -51.06 3.80
CA LEU A 9 34.39 -49.64 3.43
C LEU A 9 33.56 -48.93 4.51
N ILE A 10 34.18 -48.05 5.30
CA ILE A 10 33.47 -47.22 6.27
C ILE A 10 32.92 -46.01 5.52
N ALA A 11 31.60 -46.01 5.27
CA ALA A 11 30.89 -44.84 4.78
C ALA A 11 30.59 -43.91 5.97
N ILE A 12 31.22 -42.73 5.98
CA ILE A 12 30.91 -41.65 6.92
C ILE A 12 29.64 -40.97 6.42
N ILE A 13 28.51 -41.26 7.05
CA ILE A 13 27.24 -40.56 6.82
C ILE A 13 27.29 -39.24 7.60
N LEU A 14 27.49 -38.14 6.89
CA LEU A 14 27.38 -36.79 7.43
C LEU A 14 25.88 -36.46 7.59
N ILE A 15 25.34 -36.59 8.80
CA ILE A 15 23.97 -36.19 9.11
C ILE A 15 23.95 -34.67 9.25
N THR A 16 23.64 -33.96 8.17
CA THR A 16 23.32 -32.53 8.23
C THR A 16 21.97 -32.35 8.89
N SER A 17 21.97 -31.89 10.14
CA SER A 17 20.78 -31.47 10.87
C SER A 17 20.15 -30.27 10.15
N ILE A 18 19.13 -30.51 9.34
CA ILE A 18 18.29 -29.45 8.79
C ILE A 18 17.42 -28.95 9.94
N THR A 19 17.85 -27.87 10.59
CA THR A 19 16.98 -27.11 11.49
C THR A 19 15.94 -26.42 10.62
N VAL A 20 14.77 -27.04 10.50
CA VAL A 20 13.58 -26.37 9.95
C VAL A 20 13.21 -25.28 10.95
N MET A 21 13.60 -24.04 10.67
CA MET A 21 13.11 -22.92 11.47
C MET A 21 11.59 -22.86 11.29
N PRO A 22 10.82 -22.74 12.39
CA PRO A 22 9.38 -22.52 12.27
C PRO A 22 9.17 -21.23 11.49
N SER A 23 8.54 -21.34 10.32
CA SER A 23 7.99 -20.19 9.61
C SER A 23 6.89 -19.62 10.49
N PHE A 24 7.17 -18.56 11.23
CA PHE A 24 6.12 -17.79 11.88
C PHE A 24 5.23 -17.25 10.76
N ALA A 25 4.00 -17.75 10.69
CA ALA A 25 2.96 -17.11 9.90
C ALA A 25 2.78 -15.71 10.48
N HIS A 26 3.28 -14.71 9.77
CA HIS A 26 3.14 -13.31 10.18
C HIS A 26 1.66 -12.94 10.13
N PRO A 27 1.17 -12.09 11.07
CA PRO A 27 -0.21 -11.65 11.08
C PRO A 27 -0.54 -11.04 9.71
N GLU A 28 -1.57 -11.62 9.09
CA GLU A 28 -2.10 -11.16 7.81
C GLU A 28 -2.53 -9.68 7.96
N HIS A 29 -1.89 -8.78 7.22
CA HIS A 29 -2.38 -7.41 7.06
C HIS A 29 -3.71 -7.47 6.31
N LYS A 30 -4.82 -7.39 7.05
CA LYS A 30 -6.17 -7.46 6.50
C LYS A 30 -6.65 -6.08 6.09
N THR A 31 -6.10 -5.54 5.01
CA THR A 31 -6.50 -4.25 4.40
C THR A 31 -8.03 -4.12 4.29
N GLY A 32 -8.71 -5.21 3.90
CA GLY A 32 -10.17 -5.26 3.77
C GLY A 32 -10.97 -5.13 5.07
N LYS A 33 -10.38 -5.43 6.24
CA LYS A 33 -11.05 -5.23 7.53
C LYS A 33 -11.08 -3.75 7.90
N HIS A 34 -10.06 -2.98 7.53
CA HIS A 34 -9.97 -1.55 7.88
C HIS A 34 -10.62 -0.67 6.82
N LEU A 35 -10.50 -1.00 5.54
CA LEU A 35 -11.12 -0.24 4.45
C LEU A 35 -12.58 -0.66 4.22
N ASN A 36 -13.41 -0.50 5.25
CA ASN A 36 -14.84 -0.77 5.18
C ASN A 36 -15.65 0.51 5.44
N SER A 37 -16.81 0.63 4.79
CA SER A 37 -17.69 1.80 4.95
C SER A 37 -18.22 1.97 6.37
N LYS A 38 -18.27 0.89 7.17
CA LYS A 38 -18.70 0.97 8.57
C LYS A 38 -17.74 1.76 9.46
N GLN A 39 -16.48 1.95 9.04
CA GLN A 39 -15.57 2.85 9.75
C GLN A 39 -16.08 4.30 9.77
N CYS A 40 -16.85 4.72 8.77
CA CYS A 40 -17.50 6.02 8.71
C CYS A 40 -18.93 6.01 9.26
N GLY A 41 -19.34 4.99 10.03
CA GLY A 41 -20.70 4.90 10.56
C GLY A 41 -21.77 4.84 9.48
N ALA A 42 -21.47 4.22 8.33
CA ALA A 42 -22.31 4.23 7.12
C ALA A 42 -23.76 3.75 7.31
N ASP A 43 -24.07 3.05 8.41
CA ASP A 43 -25.42 2.57 8.70
C ASP A 43 -26.38 3.75 9.00
N ASP A 44 -25.87 4.87 9.54
CA ASP A 44 -26.63 6.08 9.89
C ASP A 44 -26.19 7.33 9.07
N ALA A 45 -25.22 7.17 8.17
CA ALA A 45 -24.62 8.28 7.43
C ALA A 45 -25.03 8.29 5.95
N LYS A 46 -25.19 9.49 5.39
CA LYS A 46 -25.53 9.67 3.97
C LYS A 46 -24.26 9.62 3.13
N LYS A 47 -24.11 8.62 2.28
CA LYS A 47 -23.05 8.61 1.26
C LYS A 47 -23.31 9.71 0.22
N ILE A 48 -22.38 10.65 0.10
CA ILE A 48 -22.52 11.84 -0.76
C ILE A 48 -21.53 11.85 -1.94
N ILE A 49 -20.41 11.13 -1.83
CA ILE A 49 -19.43 10.96 -2.90
C ILE A 49 -19.14 9.47 -3.04
N GLN A 50 -19.14 8.97 -4.29
CA GLN A 50 -18.75 7.62 -4.65
C GLN A 50 -18.14 7.63 -6.05
N VAL A 51 -16.83 7.84 -6.11
CA VAL A 51 -16.12 7.97 -7.38
C VAL A 51 -14.95 7.03 -7.53
N THR A 52 -14.51 6.89 -8.78
CA THR A 52 -13.25 6.27 -9.16
C THR A 52 -12.38 7.30 -9.87
N GLN A 53 -11.12 7.39 -9.46
CA GLN A 53 -10.11 8.26 -10.05
C GLN A 53 -8.92 7.40 -10.49
N LYS A 54 -8.46 7.58 -11.73
CA LYS A 54 -7.17 7.03 -12.15
C LYS A 54 -6.09 8.08 -11.94
N VAL A 55 -4.98 7.69 -11.33
CA VAL A 55 -3.79 8.51 -11.14
C VAL A 55 -2.63 7.87 -11.89
N LEU A 56 -1.87 8.70 -12.59
CA LEU A 56 -0.67 8.31 -13.33
C LEU A 56 0.54 9.05 -12.78
N ASN A 57 1.71 8.43 -12.88
CA ASN A 57 3.01 9.02 -12.56
C ASN A 57 3.04 9.66 -11.16
N SER A 58 2.47 8.97 -10.16
CA SER A 58 2.65 9.36 -8.75
C SER A 58 4.02 8.88 -8.27
N VAL A 59 4.61 9.54 -7.29
CA VAL A 59 5.83 9.07 -6.63
C VAL A 59 5.46 8.42 -5.30
N ASP A 60 6.20 7.37 -4.92
CA ASP A 60 6.04 6.69 -3.64
C ASP A 60 7.31 6.78 -2.78
N SER A 61 7.10 6.95 -1.48
CA SER A 61 8.12 7.21 -0.48
C SER A 61 8.45 5.95 0.33
N GLY A 62 9.74 5.74 0.59
CA GLY A 62 10.27 4.71 1.46
C GLY A 62 10.56 5.26 2.86
N VAL A 63 10.76 4.36 3.82
CA VAL A 63 10.98 4.74 5.23
C VAL A 63 12.32 5.43 5.48
N ALA A 64 13.28 5.33 4.54
CA ALA A 64 14.58 5.97 4.63
C ALA A 64 14.57 7.44 4.16
N GLY A 65 13.39 8.03 3.92
CA GLY A 65 13.25 9.39 3.41
C GLY A 65 13.58 9.51 1.92
N ASN A 66 13.53 8.40 1.18
CA ASN A 66 13.77 8.33 -0.25
C ASN A 66 12.45 8.17 -1.02
N ASN A 67 12.44 8.57 -2.28
CA ASN A 67 11.44 8.11 -3.25
C ASN A 67 11.95 6.82 -3.88
N TRP A 68 11.16 5.75 -3.80
CA TRP A 68 11.62 4.40 -4.20
C TRP A 68 10.92 3.88 -5.45
N ALA A 69 9.73 4.40 -5.78
CA ALA A 69 8.97 3.98 -6.95
C ALA A 69 8.13 5.08 -7.58
N GLN A 70 7.76 4.85 -8.84
CA GLN A 70 6.70 5.55 -9.55
C GLN A 70 5.48 4.63 -9.66
N ASP A 71 4.30 5.18 -9.35
CA ASP A 71 3.04 4.45 -9.29
C ASP A 71 2.04 4.96 -10.32
N ASP A 72 1.29 4.03 -10.90
CA ASP A 72 -0.04 4.32 -11.44
C ASP A 72 -1.08 3.49 -10.69
N TYR A 73 -2.22 4.10 -10.38
CA TYR A 73 -3.26 3.42 -9.62
C TYR A 73 -4.66 3.90 -9.97
N VAL A 74 -5.61 3.08 -9.61
CA VAL A 74 -7.01 3.46 -9.49
C VAL A 74 -7.31 3.62 -8.01
N ARG A 75 -7.89 4.76 -7.63
CA ARG A 75 -8.44 4.96 -6.29
C ARG A 75 -9.95 5.11 -6.31
N HIS A 76 -10.61 4.38 -5.42
CA HIS A 76 -12.03 4.50 -5.13
C HIS A 76 -12.21 5.42 -3.93
N ILE A 77 -12.98 6.48 -4.10
CA ILE A 77 -13.21 7.50 -3.07
C ILE A 77 -14.67 7.43 -2.67
N GLN A 78 -14.91 7.21 -1.38
CA GLN A 78 -16.24 7.24 -0.79
C GLN A 78 -16.25 8.23 0.35
N VAL A 79 -17.24 9.12 0.39
CA VAL A 79 -17.42 10.09 1.47
C VAL A 79 -18.86 10.02 1.99
N TRP A 80 -18.97 9.98 3.31
CA TRP A 80 -20.22 9.98 4.05
C TRP A 80 -20.36 11.30 4.80
N GLN A 81 -21.54 11.88 4.72
CA GLN A 81 -21.98 12.97 5.59
C GLN A 81 -22.66 12.36 6.82
N LEU A 82 -22.15 12.72 8.00
CA LEU A 82 -22.63 12.24 9.30
C LEU A 82 -23.80 13.10 9.79
N SER A 83 -24.48 12.63 10.83
CA SER A 83 -25.68 13.29 11.39
C SER A 83 -25.39 14.65 12.03
N ASP A 84 -24.17 14.88 12.49
CA ASP A 84 -23.69 16.17 13.01
C ASP A 84 -23.22 17.14 11.91
N GLY A 85 -23.30 16.73 10.64
CA GLY A 85 -22.89 17.52 9.48
C GLY A 85 -21.41 17.39 9.11
N SER A 86 -20.60 16.68 9.90
CA SER A 86 -19.21 16.36 9.54
C SER A 86 -19.15 15.28 8.45
N PHE A 87 -17.95 15.01 7.95
CA PHE A 87 -17.67 14.07 6.88
C PHE A 87 -16.64 13.04 7.31
N CYS A 88 -16.75 11.84 6.77
CA CYS A 88 -15.73 10.80 6.87
C CYS A 88 -15.53 10.17 5.49
N ALA A 89 -14.28 9.84 5.15
CA ALA A 89 -13.93 9.27 3.86
C ALA A 89 -13.17 7.94 4.02
N VAL A 90 -13.45 7.03 3.08
CA VAL A 90 -12.70 5.78 2.90
C VAL A 90 -12.18 5.79 1.47
N LEU A 91 -10.88 5.62 1.33
CA LEU A 91 -10.23 5.49 0.04
C LEU A 91 -9.57 4.12 -0.10
N LYS A 92 -9.72 3.51 -1.27
CA LYS A 92 -9.10 2.23 -1.64
C LYS A 92 -8.29 2.41 -2.89
N TYR A 93 -7.10 1.83 -2.92
CA TYR A 93 -6.12 1.96 -3.98
C TYR A 93 -5.79 0.57 -4.50
N GLU A 94 -5.71 0.45 -5.82
CA GLU A 94 -5.22 -0.72 -6.54
C GLU A 94 -4.34 -0.21 -7.68
N GLY A 95 -3.09 -0.67 -7.72
CA GLY A 95 -2.13 -0.10 -8.66
C GLY A 95 -0.94 -0.99 -8.96
N HIS A 96 -0.06 -0.43 -9.79
CA HIS A 96 1.24 -0.98 -10.10
C HIS A 96 2.32 0.06 -9.88
N PHE A 97 3.53 -0.42 -9.63
CA PHE A 97 4.69 0.43 -9.39
C PHE A 97 5.88 -0.01 -10.24
N VAL A 98 6.79 0.93 -10.48
CA VAL A 98 8.10 0.71 -11.07
C VAL A 98 9.15 1.38 -10.21
N THR A 99 10.16 0.63 -9.76
CA THR A 99 11.16 1.15 -8.84
C THR A 99 12.17 2.07 -9.51
N PHE A 100 12.66 3.04 -8.75
CA PHE A 100 13.92 3.72 -9.01
C PHE A 100 15.08 2.90 -8.43
N ALA A 101 16.29 3.09 -8.95
CA ALA A 101 17.47 2.50 -8.33
C ALA A 101 17.82 3.29 -7.07
N GLY A 102 18.05 2.60 -5.95
CA GLY A 102 18.39 3.26 -4.70
C GLY A 102 18.06 2.43 -3.46
N PRO A 103 17.91 3.07 -2.29
CA PRO A 103 17.45 2.41 -1.08
C PRO A 103 16.10 1.71 -1.32
N SER A 104 15.96 0.50 -0.78
CA SER A 104 14.70 -0.24 -0.81
C SER A 104 13.61 0.48 0.00
N PRO A 105 12.31 0.21 -0.23
CA PRO A 105 11.23 0.90 0.48
C PRO A 105 11.28 0.74 2.00
N ALA A 106 11.70 -0.42 2.52
CA ALA A 106 11.86 -0.62 3.96
C ALA A 106 13.21 -0.10 4.49
N GLY A 107 14.06 0.46 3.62
CA GLY A 107 15.36 1.02 4.00
C GLY A 107 16.37 -0.01 4.52
N THR A 108 16.11 -1.31 4.32
CA THR A 108 16.98 -2.38 4.83
C THR A 108 18.05 -2.83 3.83
N SER A 109 17.92 -2.41 2.57
CA SER A 109 18.79 -2.79 1.46
C SER A 109 18.71 -1.76 0.31
N THR A 110 19.06 -2.18 -0.90
CA THR A 110 18.87 -1.46 -2.15
C THR A 110 17.96 -2.24 -3.10
N VAL A 111 17.28 -1.53 -3.99
CA VAL A 111 16.51 -2.10 -5.10
C VAL A 111 17.03 -1.56 -6.44
N ASN A 112 17.03 -2.41 -7.46
CA ASN A 112 17.38 -1.99 -8.82
C ASN A 112 16.26 -1.18 -9.45
N ALA A 113 16.60 -0.28 -10.40
CA ALA A 113 15.59 0.38 -11.22
C ALA A 113 14.82 -0.62 -12.09
N GLY A 114 13.53 -0.37 -12.29
CA GLY A 114 12.70 -1.13 -13.21
C GLY A 114 12.12 -2.44 -12.65
N VAL A 115 12.28 -2.70 -11.34
CA VAL A 115 11.49 -3.74 -10.66
C VAL A 115 10.03 -3.32 -10.71
N ARG A 116 9.16 -4.24 -11.13
CA ARG A 116 7.73 -4.01 -11.29
C ARG A 116 6.95 -4.83 -10.29
N GLY A 117 5.89 -4.25 -9.77
CA GLY A 117 4.98 -4.94 -8.87
C GLY A 117 3.59 -4.34 -8.87
N THR A 118 2.75 -4.89 -8.02
CA THR A 118 1.40 -4.41 -7.76
C THR A 118 1.27 -4.01 -6.30
N PHE A 119 0.30 -3.14 -6.01
CA PHE A 119 -0.06 -2.83 -4.65
C PHE A 119 -1.57 -2.67 -4.47
N ASP A 120 -2.01 -2.93 -3.26
CA ASP A 120 -3.36 -2.64 -2.78
C ASP A 120 -3.27 -1.97 -1.41
N GLY A 121 -4.22 -1.09 -1.11
CA GLY A 121 -4.16 -0.32 0.13
C GLY A 121 -5.19 0.78 0.22
N GLY A 122 -4.95 1.71 1.13
CA GLY A 122 -5.75 2.92 1.26
C GLY A 122 -5.82 3.41 2.69
N TYR A 123 -6.82 4.25 2.97
CA TYR A 123 -6.97 4.87 4.27
C TYR A 123 -8.42 5.22 4.61
N VAL A 124 -8.64 5.47 5.89
CA VAL A 124 -9.88 6.00 6.46
C VAL A 124 -9.54 7.29 7.20
N THR A 125 -10.33 8.33 6.97
CA THR A 125 -10.12 9.63 7.62
C THR A 125 -10.69 9.63 9.04
N THR A 126 -10.22 10.56 9.86
CA THR A 126 -11.01 11.10 10.98
C THR A 126 -12.29 11.76 10.44
N ASN A 127 -13.19 12.13 11.36
CA ASN A 127 -14.28 13.02 11.01
C ASN A 127 -13.70 14.43 10.76
N PHE A 128 -14.02 15.01 9.62
CA PHE A 128 -13.58 16.33 9.21
C PHE A 128 -14.78 17.22 8.87
N THR A 129 -14.56 18.52 8.87
CA THR A 129 -15.56 19.51 8.42
C THR A 129 -15.09 20.17 7.13
N GLY A 130 -16.02 20.80 6.41
CA GLY A 130 -15.72 21.54 5.19
C GLY A 130 -16.98 21.98 4.47
N THR A 131 -16.83 22.89 3.52
CA THR A 131 -17.91 23.32 2.64
C THR A 131 -17.93 22.45 1.39
N LEU A 132 -18.97 21.64 1.22
CA LEU A 132 -19.16 20.79 0.04
C LEU A 132 -19.38 21.65 -1.22
N ALA A 133 -18.39 21.66 -2.11
CA ALA A 133 -18.34 22.45 -3.34
C ALA A 133 -17.71 21.63 -4.49
N PRO A 134 -18.43 20.62 -5.04
CA PRO A 134 -17.90 19.72 -6.06
C PRO A 134 -17.60 20.45 -7.38
N THR A 135 -16.37 20.31 -7.86
CA THR A 135 -15.91 20.77 -9.19
C THR A 135 -15.90 19.66 -10.24
N VAL A 136 -16.06 18.41 -9.80
CA VAL A 136 -16.17 17.20 -10.62
C VAL A 136 -17.40 16.39 -10.19
N PRO A 137 -17.86 15.40 -10.97
CA PRO A 137 -18.97 14.55 -10.56
C PRO A 137 -18.76 13.90 -9.19
N THR A 138 -19.84 13.77 -8.42
CA THR A 138 -19.82 13.08 -7.12
C THR A 138 -20.02 11.56 -7.25
N HIS A 139 -20.31 11.07 -8.46
CA HIS A 139 -20.57 9.66 -8.72
C HIS A 139 -19.91 9.20 -10.02
N GLY A 140 -19.40 7.96 -10.04
CA GLY A 140 -18.81 7.34 -11.22
C GLY A 140 -17.32 7.68 -11.42
N SER A 141 -16.85 7.62 -12.65
CA SER A 141 -15.45 7.97 -12.96
C SER A 141 -15.28 9.48 -13.06
N ILE A 142 -14.23 10.02 -12.44
CA ILE A 142 -13.81 11.42 -12.61
C ILE A 142 -12.61 11.57 -13.56
N GLY A 143 -12.25 10.50 -14.27
CA GLY A 143 -11.20 10.51 -15.28
C GLY A 143 -9.81 10.16 -14.75
N SER A 144 -8.80 10.52 -15.54
CA SER A 144 -7.39 10.26 -15.27
C SER A 144 -6.65 11.56 -14.96
N PHE A 145 -5.80 11.52 -13.95
CA PHE A 145 -4.99 12.63 -13.49
C PHE A 145 -3.53 12.21 -13.55
N ASP A 146 -2.74 12.94 -14.34
CA ASP A 146 -1.30 12.72 -14.41
C ASP A 146 -0.62 13.65 -13.41
N TYR A 147 -0.03 13.07 -12.36
CA TYR A 147 0.67 13.84 -11.33
C TYR A 147 2.03 14.35 -11.78
N GLN A 148 2.57 13.79 -12.87
CA GLN A 148 3.85 14.18 -13.47
C GLN A 148 5.00 14.16 -12.46
N CYS A 149 4.96 13.27 -11.47
CA CYS A 149 6.00 13.21 -10.45
C CYS A 149 7.33 12.74 -11.03
N ASP A 150 8.42 13.36 -10.60
CA ASP A 150 9.78 12.89 -10.80
C ASP A 150 10.36 12.19 -9.56
N VAL A 151 11.56 11.62 -9.69
CA VAL A 151 12.27 10.92 -8.61
C VAL A 151 12.64 11.83 -7.43
N SER A 152 12.70 13.15 -7.65
CA SER A 152 12.93 14.13 -6.58
C SER A 152 11.66 14.46 -5.80
N GLY A 153 10.50 13.92 -6.22
CA GLY A 153 9.21 14.14 -5.58
C GLY A 153 8.52 15.42 -6.03
N ASN A 154 8.99 16.04 -7.13
CA ASN A 154 8.32 17.18 -7.72
C ASN A 154 7.17 16.69 -8.61
N CYS A 155 5.93 17.05 -8.23
CA CYS A 155 4.69 16.59 -8.85
C CYS A 155 3.84 17.78 -9.33
N PRO A 156 4.19 18.45 -10.45
CA PRO A 156 3.49 19.65 -10.91
C PRO A 156 2.04 19.39 -11.33
N GLY A 157 1.68 18.15 -11.64
CA GLY A 157 0.31 17.73 -11.96
C GLY A 157 -0.48 17.21 -10.77
N PHE A 158 0.06 17.27 -9.55
CA PHE A 158 -0.61 16.74 -8.36
C PHE A 158 -1.98 17.39 -8.15
N VAL A 159 -2.99 16.56 -7.90
CA VAL A 159 -4.34 16.99 -7.56
C VAL A 159 -4.76 16.35 -6.24
N ASN A 160 -4.98 17.19 -5.25
CA ASN A 160 -5.62 16.78 -4.01
C ASN A 160 -7.11 16.54 -4.27
N TRP A 161 -7.60 15.32 -3.99
CA TRP A 161 -9.01 15.02 -4.22
C TRP A 161 -9.94 15.78 -3.28
N ILE A 162 -9.47 16.19 -2.09
CA ILE A 162 -10.29 16.96 -1.14
C ILE A 162 -10.72 18.26 -1.80
N ASP A 163 -9.76 18.95 -2.43
CA ASP A 163 -9.98 20.24 -3.10
C ASP A 163 -10.91 20.14 -4.32
N LEU A 164 -11.15 18.93 -4.84
CA LEU A 164 -12.14 18.70 -5.90
C LEU A 164 -13.59 18.76 -5.38
N TYR A 165 -13.79 18.55 -4.07
CA TYR A 165 -15.11 18.38 -3.46
C TYR A 165 -15.39 19.32 -2.30
N PHE A 166 -14.36 19.80 -1.62
CA PHE A 166 -14.46 20.57 -0.39
C PHE A 166 -13.60 21.83 -0.48
N SER A 167 -14.08 22.87 0.20
CA SER A 167 -13.30 24.04 0.58
C SER A 167 -13.34 24.17 2.11
N ASP A 168 -12.41 24.94 2.68
CA ASP A 168 -12.34 25.21 4.11
C ASP A 168 -12.33 23.93 4.97
N THR A 169 -11.57 22.93 4.53
CA THR A 169 -11.48 21.64 5.24
C THR A 169 -10.69 21.78 6.54
N ASP A 170 -11.26 21.27 7.63
CA ASP A 170 -10.62 21.23 8.95
C ASP A 170 -10.82 19.88 9.65
N GLY A 171 -9.86 19.48 10.48
CA GLY A 171 -9.89 18.21 11.23
C GLY A 171 -9.61 16.96 10.38
N PHE A 172 -9.14 17.12 9.15
CA PHE A 172 -8.75 15.99 8.30
C PHE A 172 -7.44 15.36 8.79
N ASP A 173 -7.52 14.11 9.22
CA ASP A 173 -6.40 13.23 9.54
C ASP A 173 -6.79 11.78 9.18
N LEU A 174 -5.93 10.81 9.44
CA LEU A 174 -6.14 9.40 9.12
C LEU A 174 -6.33 8.60 10.41
N THR A 175 -7.51 8.02 10.58
CA THR A 175 -7.75 7.04 11.66
C THR A 175 -7.02 5.73 11.39
N TRP A 176 -6.84 5.38 10.12
CA TRP A 176 -6.10 4.20 9.68
C TRP A 176 -5.58 4.37 8.26
N TRP A 177 -4.41 3.82 7.97
CA TRP A 177 -3.88 3.68 6.62
C TRP A 177 -2.98 2.44 6.51
N GLY A 178 -2.90 1.88 5.31
CA GLY A 178 -2.05 0.74 5.03
C GLY A 178 -2.01 0.36 3.55
N TRP A 179 -0.81 -0.02 3.09
CA TRP A 179 -0.54 -0.49 1.74
C TRP A 179 0.29 -1.77 1.77
N LYS A 180 -0.01 -2.66 0.83
CA LYS A 180 0.71 -3.92 0.60
C LYS A 180 1.21 -3.94 -0.82
N TYR A 181 2.51 -4.20 -0.97
CA TYR A 181 3.25 -4.24 -2.22
C TYR A 181 3.75 -5.66 -2.47
N HIS A 182 3.72 -6.07 -3.74
CA HIS A 182 4.21 -7.37 -4.17
C HIS A 182 4.96 -7.26 -5.50
N ALA A 183 6.22 -7.70 -5.51
CA ALA A 183 7.11 -7.69 -6.70
C ALA A 183 7.60 -9.09 -7.09
N GLY A 184 6.82 -10.13 -6.77
CA GLY A 184 7.17 -11.52 -7.07
C GLY A 184 8.49 -11.92 -6.40
N LYS A 185 9.48 -12.33 -7.19
CA LYS A 185 10.80 -12.75 -6.67
C LYS A 185 11.58 -11.64 -5.96
N HIS A 186 11.18 -10.38 -6.15
CA HIS A 186 11.80 -9.21 -5.52
C HIS A 186 11.22 -8.88 -4.14
N GLY A 187 10.26 -9.68 -3.65
CA GLY A 187 9.76 -9.58 -2.29
C GLY A 187 8.37 -8.95 -2.20
N SER A 188 8.00 -8.66 -0.96
CA SER A 188 6.75 -8.00 -0.60
C SER A 188 7.01 -7.09 0.57
N TRP A 189 6.33 -5.95 0.58
CA TRP A 189 6.46 -4.94 1.61
C TRP A 189 5.09 -4.51 2.06
N VAL A 190 4.91 -4.29 3.36
CA VAL A 190 3.74 -3.64 3.92
C VAL A 190 4.18 -2.39 4.64
N ASN A 191 3.50 -1.30 4.32
CA ASN A 191 3.64 0.00 4.94
C ASN A 191 2.31 0.38 5.57
N SER A 192 2.24 0.47 6.89
CA SER A 192 0.97 0.65 7.61
C SER A 192 1.18 1.39 8.92
N ILE A 193 0.12 2.05 9.39
CA ILE A 193 0.08 2.61 10.75
C ILE A 193 0.25 1.53 11.84
N ASP A 194 -0.12 0.29 11.53
CA ASP A 194 0.04 -0.87 12.43
C ASP A 194 1.47 -1.44 12.43
N GLY A 195 2.37 -0.87 11.61
CA GLY A 195 3.77 -1.26 11.49
C GLY A 195 4.15 -1.76 10.10
N ASN A 196 5.45 -1.67 9.82
CA ASN A 196 6.03 -2.00 8.52
C ASN A 196 6.73 -3.36 8.56
N PHE A 197 6.62 -4.14 7.48
CA PHE A 197 7.27 -5.44 7.39
C PHE A 197 7.58 -5.85 5.95
N GLY A 198 8.59 -6.72 5.80
CA GLY A 198 9.10 -7.12 4.48
C GLY A 198 9.90 -6.00 3.80
N ASP A 199 10.27 -6.23 2.54
CA ASP A 199 10.96 -5.25 1.71
C ASP A 199 10.83 -5.63 0.21
N ILE A 200 11.19 -4.70 -0.68
CA ILE A 200 11.36 -4.93 -2.12
C ILE A 200 12.83 -4.71 -2.49
N THR A 201 13.50 -5.70 -3.11
CA THR A 201 14.95 -5.69 -3.42
C THR A 201 15.28 -6.18 -4.82
#